data_AF-A0A150XT86-F1
#
_entry.id   AF-A0A150XT86-F1
#
_cell.length_a   1.000
_cell.length_b   1.000
_cell.length_c   1.000
_cell.angle_alpha   90.00
_cell.angle_beta   90.00
_cell.angle_gamma   90.00
#
_symmetry.space_group_name_H-M   'P 1'
#
loop_
_entity.id
_entity.type
_entity.pdbx_description
1 polymer ?
#
loop_
_entity_poly.entity_id
_entity_poly.type
_entity_poly.pdbx_seq_one_letter_code
_entity_poly.pdbx_strand_id
1 'polypeptide(L)'
;MKNQSISSLKSTLAIPLAMAIILIPFSFLIGWNMTSMVVFWFVLIPLVSYLVPTKIFKSTKPIKESVIGLTIFYALMTFMIYEHSDFLQLMLISFVVNILILFFIQLDKKVNKEVVG
;
A
#
# COMPACT_ATOMS: atom_id res chain seq x y z
N MET A 1 26.84 -3.17 -5.54
CA MET A 1 25.52 -3.49 -6.15
C MET A 1 24.69 -4.51 -5.35
N LYS A 2 25.27 -5.56 -4.74
CA LYS A 2 24.51 -6.60 -3.99
C LYS A 2 23.69 -6.06 -2.80
N ASN A 3 24.17 -5.03 -2.09
CA ASN A 3 23.43 -4.45 -0.95
C ASN A 3 22.18 -3.64 -1.35
N GLN A 4 22.14 -3.04 -2.54
CA GLN A 4 21.00 -2.24 -2.98
C GLN A 4 19.80 -3.11 -3.38
N SER A 5 20.03 -4.25 -4.05
CA SER A 5 18.93 -5.16 -4.43
C SER A 5 18.28 -5.81 -3.21
N ILE A 6 19.10 -6.22 -2.22
CA ILE A 6 18.62 -6.79 -0.96
C ILE A 6 17.79 -5.76 -0.18
N SER A 7 18.24 -4.49 -0.13
CA SER A 7 17.48 -3.38 0.45
C SER A 7 16.11 -3.20 -0.20
N SER A 8 16.05 -3.20 -1.54
CA SER A 8 14.78 -3.03 -2.26
C SER A 8 13.81 -4.20 -2.09
N LEU A 9 14.33 -5.42 -2.01
CA LEU A 9 13.52 -6.61 -1.78
C LEU A 9 12.92 -6.60 -0.36
N LYS A 10 13.74 -6.27 0.64
CA LYS A 10 13.29 -6.14 2.04
C LYS A 10 12.18 -5.10 2.17
N SER A 11 12.36 -3.93 1.57
CA SER A 11 11.36 -2.86 1.59
C SER A 11 10.05 -3.29 0.90
N THR A 12 10.13 -3.95 -0.25
CA THR A 12 8.95 -4.47 -0.98
C THR A 12 8.16 -5.48 -0.14
N LEU A 13 8.84 -6.44 0.50
CA LEU A 13 8.20 -7.47 1.33
C LEU A 13 7.73 -6.92 2.69
N ALA A 14 8.33 -5.84 3.18
CA ALA A 14 7.90 -5.19 4.41
C ALA A 14 6.52 -4.51 4.27
N ILE A 15 6.10 -4.14 3.06
CA ILE A 15 4.78 -3.52 2.82
C ILE A 15 3.62 -4.48 3.13
N PRO A 16 3.49 -5.67 2.49
CA PRO A 16 2.43 -6.61 2.82
C PRO A 16 2.51 -7.08 4.27
N LEU A 17 3.73 -7.24 4.82
CA LEU A 17 3.91 -7.59 6.23
C LEU A 17 3.39 -6.49 7.17
N ALA A 18 3.73 -5.23 6.92
CA ALA A 18 3.23 -4.09 7.72
C ALA A 18 1.72 -3.97 7.61
N MET A 19 1.15 -4.17 6.43
CA MET A 19 -0.30 -4.19 6.24
C MET A 19 -0.96 -5.33 7.02
N ALA A 20 -0.39 -6.54 7.03
CA ALA A 20 -0.89 -7.65 7.84
C ALA A 20 -0.84 -7.35 9.34
N ILE A 21 0.25 -6.75 9.83
CA ILE A 21 0.42 -6.34 11.23
C ILE A 21 -0.64 -5.29 11.64
N ILE A 22 -1.11 -4.46 10.71
CA ILE A 22 -2.19 -3.48 10.97
C ILE A 22 -3.56 -4.14 10.82
N LEU A 23 -3.75 -4.97 9.79
CA LEU A 23 -4.99 -5.67 9.48
C LEU A 23 -5.50 -6.51 10.66
N ILE A 24 -4.62 -7.27 11.29
CA ILE A 24 -4.96 -8.16 12.39
C ILE A 24 -5.60 -7.40 13.57
N PRO A 25 -4.92 -6.45 14.24
CA PRO A 25 -5.50 -5.69 15.34
C PRO A 25 -6.67 -4.83 14.89
N PHE A 26 -6.65 -4.28 13.66
CA PHE A 26 -7.79 -3.54 13.11
C PHE A 26 -9.05 -4.42 13.07
N SER A 27 -8.91 -5.67 12.59
CA SER A 27 -10.01 -6.63 12.50
C SER A 27 -10.55 -7.01 13.88
N PHE A 28 -9.68 -7.23 14.87
CA PHE A 28 -10.08 -7.64 16.21
C PHE A 28 -10.66 -6.49 17.06
N LEU A 29 -10.12 -5.28 16.95
CA LEU A 29 -10.48 -4.16 17.84
C LEU A 29 -11.62 -3.30 17.29
N ILE A 30 -11.68 -3.08 15.98
CA ILE A 30 -12.66 -2.18 15.36
C ILE A 30 -13.80 -2.97 14.72
N GLY A 31 -13.49 -4.15 14.19
CA GLY A 31 -14.42 -4.96 13.43
C GLY A 31 -14.67 -4.41 12.02
N TRP A 32 -15.40 -5.18 11.22
CA TRP A 32 -15.67 -4.89 9.81
C TRP A 32 -17.09 -4.37 9.60
N ASN A 33 -17.21 -3.06 9.38
CA ASN A 33 -18.41 -2.39 8.90
C ASN A 33 -18.04 -1.52 7.69
N MET A 34 -19.04 -0.95 7.01
CA MET A 34 -18.80 -0.16 5.79
C MET A 34 -17.80 0.99 6.01
N THR A 35 -17.91 1.69 7.14
CA THR A 35 -17.01 2.79 7.49
C THR A 35 -15.59 2.30 7.73
N SER A 36 -15.41 1.24 8.52
CA SER A 36 -14.07 0.69 8.81
C SER A 36 -13.43 0.08 7.56
N MET A 37 -14.22 -0.50 6.66
CA MET A 37 -13.75 -0.94 5.34
C MET A 37 -13.22 0.24 4.52
N VAL A 38 -14.01 1.29 4.37
CA VAL A 38 -13.58 2.47 3.59
C VAL A 38 -12.29 3.06 4.19
N VAL A 39 -12.23 3.21 5.50
CA VAL A 39 -11.02 3.72 6.19
C VAL A 39 -9.82 2.79 5.95
N PHE A 40 -9.98 1.48 6.08
CA PHE A 40 -8.88 0.54 5.87
C PHE A 40 -8.36 0.60 4.43
N TRP A 41 -9.26 0.47 3.46
CA TRP A 41 -8.92 0.32 2.05
C TRP A 41 -8.43 1.63 1.41
N PHE A 42 -9.04 2.77 1.75
CA PHE A 42 -8.75 4.06 1.11
C PHE A 42 -7.89 5.00 1.94
N VAL A 43 -7.65 4.73 3.23
CA VAL A 43 -6.80 5.59 4.08
C VAL A 43 -5.58 4.85 4.58
N LEU A 44 -5.74 3.68 5.20
CA LEU A 44 -4.60 2.96 5.79
C LEU A 44 -3.67 2.37 4.74
N ILE A 45 -4.20 1.72 3.71
CA ILE A 45 -3.40 1.13 2.63
C ILE A 45 -2.52 2.15 1.88
N PRO A 46 -3.05 3.29 1.38
CA PRO A 46 -2.20 4.27 0.68
C PRO A 46 -1.14 4.84 1.62
N LEU A 47 -1.51 5.08 2.89
CA LEU A 47 -0.59 5.60 3.89
C LEU A 47 0.58 4.64 4.13
N VAL A 48 0.31 3.36 4.39
CA VAL A 48 1.34 2.36 4.68
C VAL A 48 2.21 2.10 3.46
N SER A 49 1.60 1.90 2.29
CA SER A 49 2.33 1.63 1.05
C SER A 49 3.23 2.79 0.62
N TYR A 50 2.88 4.03 0.97
CA TYR A 50 3.73 5.18 0.75
C TYR A 50 4.81 5.32 1.84
N LEU A 51 4.44 5.26 3.12
CA LEU A 51 5.34 5.57 4.23
C LEU A 51 6.44 4.53 4.45
N VAL A 52 6.14 3.24 4.26
CA VAL A 52 7.11 2.16 4.48
C VAL A 52 8.34 2.32 3.58
N PRO A 53 8.22 2.35 2.25
CA PRO A 53 9.39 2.50 1.39
C PRO A 53 10.01 3.90 1.46
N THR A 54 9.24 4.96 1.71
CA THR A 54 9.77 6.33 1.71
C THR A 54 10.41 6.76 3.03
N LYS A 55 9.78 6.51 4.17
CA LYS A 55 10.23 7.01 5.48
C LYS A 55 11.00 5.95 6.27
N ILE A 56 10.58 4.69 6.23
CA ILE A 56 11.21 3.62 7.02
C ILE A 56 12.48 3.13 6.32
N PHE A 57 12.35 2.70 5.06
CA PHE A 57 13.47 2.12 4.31
C PHE A 57 14.25 3.14 3.47
N LYS A 58 13.75 4.37 3.31
CA LYS A 58 14.34 5.42 2.47
C LYS A 58 14.78 4.89 1.10
N SER A 59 13.89 4.12 0.47
CA SER A 59 14.17 3.44 -0.79
C SER A 59 14.54 4.42 -1.91
N THR A 60 15.41 3.96 -2.80
CA THR A 60 15.77 4.67 -4.03
C THR A 60 14.67 4.62 -5.09
N LYS A 61 13.77 3.63 -5.04
CA LYS A 61 12.66 3.44 -5.98
C LYS A 61 11.35 3.20 -5.24
N PRO A 62 10.92 4.13 -4.38
CA PRO A 62 9.85 3.88 -3.42
C PRO A 62 8.53 3.54 -4.10
N ILE A 63 8.19 4.21 -5.20
CA ILE A 63 6.94 3.94 -5.93
C ILE A 63 6.90 2.54 -6.53
N LYS A 64 8.02 2.08 -7.13
CA LYS A 64 8.09 0.73 -7.69
C LYS A 64 7.88 -0.31 -6.60
N GLU A 65 8.51 -0.12 -5.45
CA GLU A 65 8.36 -1.02 -4.29
C GLU A 65 6.94 -0.95 -3.71
N SER A 66 6.34 0.25 -3.61
CA SER A 66 4.94 0.44 -3.22
C SER A 66 3.98 -0.34 -4.11
N VAL A 67 4.11 -0.20 -5.44
CA VAL A 67 3.23 -0.89 -6.40
C VAL A 67 3.39 -2.41 -6.29
N ILE A 68 4.62 -2.93 -6.24
CA ILE A 68 4.85 -4.38 -6.13
C ILE A 68 4.32 -4.90 -4.79
N GLY A 69 4.61 -4.21 -3.69
CA GLY A 69 4.15 -4.59 -2.35
C GLY A 69 2.63 -4.57 -2.22
N LEU A 70 1.97 -3.56 -2.81
CA LEU A 70 0.52 -3.49 -2.94
C LEU A 70 -0.02 -4.66 -3.75
N THR A 71 0.52 -4.94 -4.93
CA THR A 71 0.07 -6.07 -5.75
C THR A 71 0.14 -7.39 -4.99
N ILE A 72 1.23 -7.63 -4.25
CA ILE A 72 1.35 -8.82 -3.40
C ILE A 72 0.27 -8.84 -2.32
N PHE A 73 0.08 -7.74 -1.59
CA PHE A 73 -0.93 -7.65 -0.54
C PHE A 73 -2.35 -7.89 -1.08
N TYR A 74 -2.72 -7.21 -2.16
CA TYR A 74 -4.05 -7.36 -2.78
C TYR A 74 -4.27 -8.74 -3.37
N ALA A 75 -3.24 -9.38 -3.93
CA ALA A 75 -3.33 -10.77 -4.37
C ALA A 75 -3.61 -11.71 -3.18
N LEU A 76 -2.91 -11.54 -2.06
CA LEU A 76 -3.16 -12.32 -0.84
C LEU A 76 -4.57 -12.09 -0.30
N MET A 77 -5.00 -10.83 -0.22
CA MET A 77 -6.34 -10.47 0.26
C MET A 77 -7.44 -11.03 -0.64
N THR A 78 -7.24 -11.07 -1.95
CA THR A 78 -8.19 -11.68 -2.90
C THR A 78 -8.52 -13.12 -2.51
N PHE A 79 -7.51 -13.94 -2.18
CA PHE A 79 -7.75 -15.32 -1.72
C PHE A 79 -8.46 -15.41 -0.38
N MET A 80 -8.35 -14.39 0.48
CA MET A 80 -9.04 -14.38 1.77
C MET A 80 -10.51 -13.97 1.66
N ILE A 81 -10.87 -13.10 0.72
CA ILE A 81 -12.21 -12.48 0.66
C ILE A 81 -13.01 -12.87 -0.59
N TYR A 82 -12.52 -13.80 -1.41
CA TYR A 82 -13.15 -14.14 -2.71
C TYR A 82 -14.61 -14.61 -2.59
N GLU A 83 -15.00 -15.19 -1.45
CA GLU A 83 -16.37 -15.64 -1.18
C GLU A 83 -17.34 -14.48 -0.87
N HIS A 84 -16.82 -13.28 -0.60
CA HIS A 84 -17.60 -12.09 -0.28
C HIS A 84 -17.55 -11.08 -1.44
N SER A 85 -18.50 -11.20 -2.38
CA SER A 85 -18.53 -10.41 -3.63
C SER A 85 -18.41 -8.90 -3.42
N ASP A 86 -19.13 -8.36 -2.44
CA ASP A 86 -19.21 -6.91 -2.22
C ASP A 86 -17.89 -6.37 -1.66
N PHE A 87 -17.25 -7.14 -0.78
CA PHE A 87 -15.96 -6.78 -0.20
C PHE A 87 -14.85 -6.92 -1.23
N LEU A 88 -14.94 -7.93 -2.09
CA LEU A 88 -14.02 -8.12 -3.21
C LEU A 88 -14.10 -6.95 -4.20
N GLN A 89 -15.30 -6.51 -4.58
CA GLN A 89 -15.48 -5.36 -5.47
C GLN A 89 -14.89 -4.08 -4.87
N LEU A 90 -15.20 -3.78 -3.60
CA LEU A 90 -14.67 -2.61 -2.91
C LEU A 90 -13.15 -2.65 -2.82
N MET A 91 -12.57 -3.82 -2.51
CA MET A 91 -11.12 -4.03 -2.51
C MET A 91 -10.52 -3.75 -3.90
N LEU A 92 -11.09 -4.30 -4.97
CA LEU A 92 -10.54 -4.11 -6.32
C LEU A 92 -10.62 -2.64 -6.77
N ILE A 93 -11.71 -1.94 -6.45
CA ILE A 93 -11.83 -0.48 -6.68
C ILE A 93 -10.73 0.26 -5.90
N SER A 94 -10.55 -0.10 -4.64
CA SER A 94 -9.51 0.45 -3.78
C SER A 94 -8.11 0.22 -4.34
N PHE A 95 -7.83 -0.93 -4.94
CA PHE A 95 -6.53 -1.19 -5.57
C PHE A 95 -6.21 -0.19 -6.66
N VAL A 96 -7.17 0.05 -7.56
CA VAL A 96 -7.04 1.03 -8.65
C VAL A 96 -6.84 2.44 -8.10
N VAL A 97 -7.66 2.83 -7.12
CA VAL A 97 -7.57 4.16 -6.48
C VAL A 97 -6.21 4.35 -5.79
N ASN A 98 -5.70 3.34 -5.09
CA ASN A 98 -4.40 3.39 -4.42
C ASN A 98 -3.24 3.56 -5.41
N ILE A 99 -3.28 2.89 -6.57
CA ILE A 99 -2.29 3.09 -7.63
C ILE A 99 -2.34 4.53 -8.15
N LEU A 100 -3.53 5.06 -8.40
CA LEU A 100 -3.70 6.44 -8.86
C LEU A 100 -3.17 7.44 -7.82
N ILE A 101 -3.47 7.26 -6.54
CA ILE A 101 -2.95 8.11 -5.45
C ILE A 101 -1.42 8.11 -5.45
N LEU A 102 -0.78 6.94 -5.52
CA LEU A 102 0.68 6.85 -5.56
C LEU A 102 1.27 7.56 -6.78
N PHE A 103 0.59 7.46 -7.93
CA PHE A 103 0.98 8.17 -9.15
C PHE A 103 0.88 9.69 -9.00
N PHE A 104 -0.23 10.21 -8.46
CA PHE A 104 -0.40 11.64 -8.21
C PHE A 104 0.63 12.19 -7.20
N ILE A 105 0.92 11.44 -6.13
CA ILE A 105 1.96 11.81 -5.16
C ILE A 105 3.34 11.90 -5.84
N GLN A 106 3.63 11.01 -6.78
CA GLN A 106 4.88 11.06 -7.53
C GLN A 106 4.95 12.28 -8.45
N LEU A 107 3.85 12.60 -9.14
CA LEU A 107 3.77 13.79 -10.00
C LEU A 107 3.96 15.07 -9.19
N ASP A 108 3.26 15.23 -8.06
CA ASP A 108 3.37 16.40 -7.20
C ASP A 108 4.82 16.62 -6.72
N LYS A 109 5.49 15.55 -6.26
CA LYS A 109 6.91 15.63 -5.88
C LYS A 109 7.84 16.03 -7.02
N LYS A 110 7.53 15.59 -8.24
CA LYS A 110 8.33 15.93 -9.42
C LYS A 110 8.14 17.43 -9.76
N VAL A 111 6.89 17.89 -9.81
CA VAL A 111 6.56 19.30 -10.08
C VAL A 111 7.16 20.22 -9.02
N ASN A 112 6.99 19.91 -7.74
CA ASN A 112 7.54 20.73 -6.65
C ASN A 112 9.08 20.83 -6.69
N LYS A 113 9.78 19.78 -7.14
CA LYS A 113 11.24 19.85 -7.35
C LYS A 113 11.62 20.76 -8.51
N GLU A 114 10.82 20.81 -9.58
CA GLU A 114 11.10 21.64 -10.76
C GLU A 114 10.75 23.12 -10.53
N VAL A 115 9.83 23.43 -9.61
CA VAL A 115 9.39 24.81 -9.32
C VAL A 115 10.25 25.49 -8.24
N VAL A 116 10.80 24.74 -7.28
CA VAL A 116 11.50 25.28 -6.10
C VAL A 116 13.01 25.01 -6.12
N GLY A 117 13.49 24.12 -7.01
CA GLY A 117 14.92 23.77 -7.15
C GLY A 117 15.65 24.65 -8.15
#